data_AF-A0A4R9QJE5-F1
#
_entry.id   AF-A0A4R9QJE5-F1
#
_cell.length_a   1.000
_cell.length_b   1.000
_cell.length_c   1.000
_cell.angle_alpha   90.00
_cell.angle_beta   90.00
_cell.angle_gamma   90.00
#
_symmetry.space_group_name_H-M   'P 1'
#
loop_
_entity.id
_entity.type
_entity.pdbx_description
1 polymer ?
#
loop_
_entity_poly.entity_id
_entity_poly.type
_entity_poly.pdbx_seq_one_letter_code
_entity_poly.pdbx_strand_id
1 'polypeptide(L)'
;MPAQTDAAADWSGWRLAHAMAARFVHWAVDTEGSSRSSALIRIGLAMLFWSRWAGELLLYMDQSPAGLFLAANFFVATTLLFVGYQSRVAAVWTGAVGLAMYHYFGFQLGREPWTHHHTYLLAVSALLIALTPCGASYSLDRYLAVMRAERMGLPPPAERGNLLGLRLIVVQLSVLYFFAAFDKSGYAFSSGARIEAIFLWYYAGSDYPAIPGLAWLATLVSLAVVALEYSLAFGLPFRATRRYLLLPGLAFHAIIYVTLPVYTFSATMVLLYLAYFDADAVDRVIARLQGIGPTAGEETS
;
A
#
# COMPACT_ATOMS: atom_id res chain seq x y z
N MET A 1 3.02 -0.52 -67.13
CA MET A 1 2.65 0.20 -65.91
C MET A 1 2.60 -0.79 -64.77
N PRO A 2 3.53 -0.79 -63.80
CA PRO A 2 3.39 -1.61 -62.61
C PRO A 2 2.50 -0.87 -61.60
N ALA A 3 1.57 -1.63 -61.00
CA ALA A 3 0.64 -1.13 -60.01
C ALA A 3 1.37 -0.76 -58.71
N GLN A 4 1.18 0.49 -58.27
CA GLN A 4 1.41 0.91 -56.89
C GLN A 4 0.38 0.19 -56.00
N THR A 5 0.77 -0.93 -55.43
CA THR A 5 0.04 -1.54 -54.33
C THR A 5 1.04 -1.90 -53.26
N ASP A 6 1.43 -0.91 -52.47
CA ASP A 6 1.98 -1.09 -51.13
C ASP A 6 1.95 0.24 -50.37
N ALA A 7 1.81 0.15 -49.04
CA ALA A 7 2.11 1.18 -48.04
C ALA A 7 0.99 2.12 -47.52
N ALA A 8 -0.28 1.72 -47.48
CA ALA A 8 -1.32 2.54 -46.80
C ALA A 8 -1.96 1.92 -45.54
N ALA A 9 -1.80 0.61 -45.27
CA ALA A 9 -2.56 -0.06 -44.21
C ALA A 9 -1.87 -0.12 -42.82
N ASP A 10 -0.56 0.11 -42.73
CA ASP A 10 0.21 -0.12 -41.48
C ASP A 10 0.52 1.18 -40.68
N TRP A 11 0.16 2.35 -41.22
CA TRP A 11 0.54 3.64 -40.65
C TRP A 11 -0.40 4.15 -39.54
N SER A 12 -1.59 3.57 -39.39
CA SER A 12 -2.58 4.00 -38.38
C SER A 12 -2.34 3.33 -37.03
N GLY A 13 -2.06 2.02 -37.02
CA GLY A 13 -1.76 1.25 -35.82
C GLY A 13 -0.48 1.72 -35.13
N TRP A 14 0.58 1.98 -35.91
CA TRP A 14 1.84 2.50 -35.38
C TRP A 14 1.66 3.86 -34.70
N ARG A 15 0.93 4.80 -35.33
CA ARG A 15 0.67 6.13 -34.74
C ARG A 15 -0.16 6.06 -33.46
N LEU A 16 -1.16 5.17 -33.39
CA LEU A 16 -1.94 4.95 -32.17
C LEU A 16 -1.07 4.38 -31.05
N ALA A 17 -0.26 3.36 -31.35
CA ALA A 17 0.66 2.76 -30.38
C ALA A 17 1.68 3.78 -29.85
N HIS A 18 2.23 4.63 -30.72
CA HIS A 18 3.15 5.71 -30.33
C HIS A 18 2.47 6.74 -29.43
N ALA A 19 1.25 7.15 -29.77
CA ALA A 19 0.48 8.09 -28.96
C ALA A 19 0.14 7.50 -27.58
N MET A 20 -0.23 6.22 -27.51
CA MET A 20 -0.47 5.52 -26.25
C MET A 20 0.80 5.38 -25.42
N ALA A 21 1.91 5.00 -26.03
CA ALA A 21 3.21 4.90 -25.37
C ALA A 21 3.67 6.27 -24.84
N ALA A 22 3.57 7.33 -25.64
CA ALA A 22 3.92 8.68 -25.22
C ALA A 22 3.04 9.16 -24.06
N ARG A 23 1.73 8.92 -24.12
CA ARG A 23 0.81 9.24 -23.01
C ARG A 23 1.13 8.44 -21.75
N PHE A 24 1.48 7.16 -21.90
CA PHE A 24 1.87 6.32 -20.78
C PHE A 24 3.19 6.77 -20.16
N VAL A 25 4.21 7.10 -20.96
CA VAL A 25 5.50 7.62 -20.49
C VAL A 25 5.29 8.96 -19.80
N HIS A 26 4.54 9.88 -20.41
CA HIS A 26 4.23 11.16 -19.80
C HIS A 26 3.51 11.00 -18.47
N TRP A 27 2.50 10.13 -18.43
CA TRP A 27 1.83 9.76 -17.19
C TRP A 27 2.85 9.18 -16.20
N ALA A 28 3.61 8.16 -16.53
CA ALA A 28 4.49 7.44 -15.61
C ALA A 28 5.68 8.28 -15.10
N VAL A 29 6.32 9.06 -15.98
CA VAL A 29 7.62 9.69 -15.72
C VAL A 29 7.49 11.19 -15.39
N ASP A 30 6.61 11.90 -16.09
CA ASP A 30 6.60 13.36 -16.04
C ASP A 30 5.61 13.94 -15.02
N THR A 31 4.74 13.11 -14.46
CA THR A 31 3.76 13.59 -13.47
C THR A 31 4.35 13.62 -12.06
N GLU A 32 4.39 14.82 -11.51
CA GLU A 32 4.86 15.08 -10.15
C GLU A 32 3.72 15.56 -9.24
N GLY A 33 3.86 15.31 -7.95
CA GLY A 33 2.97 15.82 -6.91
C GLY A 33 3.71 15.97 -5.60
N SER A 34 3.01 16.48 -4.59
CA SER A 34 3.56 16.59 -3.23
C SER A 34 4.09 15.24 -2.72
N SER A 35 5.25 15.27 -2.09
CA SER A 35 5.90 14.09 -1.52
C SER A 35 5.36 13.72 -0.12
N ARG A 36 4.53 14.57 0.49
CA ARG A 36 4.02 14.41 1.85
C ARG A 36 3.23 13.12 2.06
N SER A 37 2.35 12.74 1.14
CA SER A 37 1.62 11.46 1.21
C SER A 37 2.59 10.27 1.26
N SER A 38 3.65 10.31 0.45
CA SER A 38 4.64 9.23 0.43
C SER A 38 5.49 9.19 1.70
N ALA A 39 5.76 10.34 2.32
CA ALA A 39 6.43 10.42 3.61
C ALA A 39 5.56 9.83 4.74
N LEU A 40 4.25 10.12 4.75
CA LEU A 40 3.31 9.53 5.70
C LEU A 40 3.19 8.01 5.55
N ILE A 41 3.12 7.52 4.31
CA ILE A 41 3.14 6.07 4.04
C ILE A 41 4.45 5.46 4.54
N ARG A 42 5.61 6.07 4.27
CA ARG A 42 6.91 5.59 4.77
C ARG A 42 6.93 5.44 6.29
N ILE A 43 6.51 6.48 7.01
CA ILE A 43 6.47 6.48 8.48
C ILE A 43 5.52 5.38 8.98
N GLY A 44 4.32 5.32 8.42
CA GLY A 44 3.33 4.31 8.77
C GLY A 44 3.80 2.88 8.50
N LEU A 45 4.51 2.63 7.40
CA LEU A 45 5.06 1.31 7.08
C LEU A 45 6.08 0.87 8.12
N ALA A 46 7.01 1.75 8.52
CA ALA A 46 7.98 1.42 9.57
C ALA A 46 7.29 1.11 10.91
N MET A 47 6.25 1.88 11.27
CA MET A 47 5.45 1.61 12.47
C MET A 47 4.70 0.27 12.39
N LEU A 48 4.20 -0.11 11.20
CA LEU A 48 3.52 -1.40 11.00
C LEU A 48 4.49 -2.58 11.05
N PHE A 49 5.72 -2.42 10.56
CA PHE A 49 6.77 -3.42 10.77
C PHE A 49 7.03 -3.62 12.28
N TRP A 50 7.17 -2.53 13.04
CA TRP A 50 7.37 -2.62 14.48
C TRP A 50 6.17 -3.24 15.20
N SER A 51 4.96 -2.78 14.91
CA SER A 51 3.75 -3.28 15.59
C SER A 51 3.53 -4.77 15.35
N ARG A 52 3.95 -5.29 14.18
CA ARG A 52 3.81 -6.70 13.86
C ARG A 52 4.93 -7.57 14.43
N TRP A 53 6.19 -7.16 14.31
CA TRP A 53 7.32 -8.08 14.54
C TRP A 53 8.35 -7.62 15.55
N ALA A 54 8.33 -6.37 16.04
CA ALA A 54 9.37 -5.91 16.96
C ALA A 54 9.47 -6.79 18.21
N GLY A 55 8.33 -7.25 18.75
CA GLY A 55 8.30 -8.15 19.91
C GLY A 55 8.90 -9.53 19.63
N GLU A 56 8.69 -10.08 18.44
CA GLU A 56 9.23 -11.39 18.03
C GLU A 56 10.72 -11.34 17.67
N LEU A 57 11.22 -10.15 17.32
CA LEU A 57 12.59 -9.92 16.87
C LEU A 57 13.46 -9.24 17.92
N LEU A 58 13.01 -9.11 19.17
CA LEU A 58 13.88 -8.62 20.25
C LEU A 58 15.14 -9.48 20.34
N LEU A 59 16.30 -8.85 20.56
CA LEU A 59 17.61 -9.50 20.48
C LEU A 59 17.79 -10.71 21.42
N TYR A 60 16.98 -10.81 22.47
CA TYR A 60 17.02 -11.93 23.41
C TYR A 60 16.10 -13.10 23.02
N MET A 61 15.18 -12.93 22.06
CA MET A 61 14.22 -13.96 21.65
C MET A 61 14.89 -15.10 20.88
N ASP A 62 15.90 -14.79 20.07
CA ASP A 62 16.67 -15.75 19.29
C ASP A 62 18.15 -15.34 19.27
N GLN A 63 18.94 -15.98 20.13
CA GLN A 63 20.37 -15.72 20.28
C GLN A 63 21.25 -16.46 19.27
N SER A 64 20.66 -17.18 18.31
CA SER A 64 21.43 -17.77 17.22
C SER A 64 22.06 -16.66 16.35
N PRO A 65 23.21 -16.91 15.69
CA PRO A 65 23.82 -15.91 14.82
C PRO A 65 22.88 -15.39 13.73
N ALA A 66 22.04 -16.28 13.16
CA ALA A 66 21.06 -15.91 12.15
C ALA A 66 19.91 -15.06 12.73
N GLY A 67 19.41 -15.41 13.92
CA GLY A 67 18.38 -14.65 14.62
C GLY A 67 18.85 -13.24 14.99
N LEU A 68 20.04 -13.12 15.58
CA LEU A 68 20.66 -11.84 15.92
C LEU A 68 20.92 -10.99 14.67
N PHE A 69 21.42 -11.60 13.59
CA PHE A 69 21.63 -10.90 12.32
C PHE A 69 20.32 -10.35 11.76
N LEU A 70 19.25 -11.17 11.72
CA LEU A 70 17.94 -10.74 11.26
C LEU A 70 17.39 -9.60 12.13
N ALA A 71 17.41 -9.76 13.46
CA ALA A 71 16.91 -8.77 14.40
C ALA A 71 17.64 -7.42 14.26
N ALA A 72 18.98 -7.43 14.19
CA ALA A 72 19.77 -6.23 13.99
C ALA A 72 19.43 -5.54 12.66
N ASN A 73 19.36 -6.30 11.56
CA ASN A 73 18.96 -5.76 10.26
C ASN A 73 17.55 -5.18 10.28
N PHE A 74 16.60 -5.87 10.91
CA PHE A 74 15.23 -5.41 11.06
C PHE A 74 15.17 -4.06 11.77
N PHE A 75 15.75 -3.94 12.97
CA PHE A 75 15.69 -2.70 13.74
C PHE A 75 16.43 -1.56 13.06
N VAL A 76 17.61 -1.81 12.48
CA VAL A 76 18.36 -0.78 11.76
C VAL A 76 17.59 -0.31 10.53
N ALA A 77 17.18 -1.22 9.65
CA ALA A 77 16.49 -0.87 8.41
C ALA A 77 15.18 -0.11 8.67
N THR A 78 14.35 -0.60 9.59
CA THR A 78 13.07 0.02 9.93
C THR A 78 13.23 1.35 10.67
N THR A 79 14.25 1.52 11.50
CA THR A 79 14.56 2.82 12.15
C THR A 79 15.00 3.84 11.12
N LEU A 80 15.92 3.47 10.22
CA LEU A 80 16.34 4.34 9.12
C LEU A 80 15.15 4.71 8.22
N LEU A 81 14.26 3.76 7.96
CA LEU A 81 13.02 3.99 7.22
C LEU A 81 12.10 4.95 7.97
N PHE A 82 11.95 4.81 9.28
CA PHE A 82 11.08 5.66 10.12
C PHE A 82 11.56 7.10 10.19
N VAL A 83 12.86 7.32 10.44
CA VAL A 83 13.43 8.67 10.49
C VAL A 83 13.62 9.29 9.11
N GLY A 84 13.67 8.45 8.07
CA GLY A 84 13.88 8.88 6.69
C GLY A 84 15.32 9.31 6.44
N TYR A 85 16.27 8.45 6.82
CA TYR A 85 17.68 8.60 6.45
C TYR A 85 18.03 7.63 5.34
N GLN A 86 18.60 8.12 4.24
CA GLN A 86 18.78 7.36 3.00
C GLN A 86 17.47 6.66 2.62
N SER A 87 16.36 7.40 2.65
CA SER A 87 14.99 6.88 2.74
C SER A 87 14.66 5.80 1.71
N ARG A 88 15.11 5.97 0.46
CA ARG A 88 14.90 4.96 -0.60
C ARG A 88 15.72 3.69 -0.38
N VAL A 89 16.96 3.81 0.08
CA VAL A 89 17.82 2.67 0.41
C VAL A 89 17.26 1.95 1.64
N ALA A 90 16.86 2.68 2.67
CA ALA A 90 16.23 2.12 3.86
C ALA A 90 14.91 1.40 3.53
N ALA A 91 14.15 1.90 2.57
CA ALA A 91 12.93 1.27 2.08
C ALA A 91 13.22 -0.05 1.36
N VAL A 92 14.21 -0.07 0.45
CA VAL A 92 14.69 -1.30 -0.19
C VAL A 92 15.18 -2.32 0.84
N TRP A 93 16.00 -1.88 1.82
CA TRP A 93 16.53 -2.74 2.87
C TRP A 93 15.41 -3.33 3.74
N THR A 94 14.46 -2.51 4.16
CA THR A 94 13.30 -2.96 4.96
C THR A 94 12.46 -3.98 4.19
N GLY A 95 12.18 -3.70 2.90
CA GLY A 95 11.47 -4.64 2.04
C GLY A 95 12.22 -5.96 1.85
N ALA A 96 13.55 -5.91 1.65
CA ALA A 96 14.38 -7.10 1.53
C ALA A 96 14.41 -7.93 2.82
N VAL A 97 14.48 -7.29 3.99
CA VAL A 97 14.36 -7.98 5.29
C VAL A 97 12.99 -8.64 5.41
N GLY A 98 11.90 -7.95 5.06
CA GLY A 98 10.55 -8.51 5.07
C GLY A 98 10.40 -9.72 4.12
N LEU A 99 11.00 -9.67 2.92
CA LEU A 99 11.02 -10.81 2.00
C LEU A 99 11.86 -11.98 2.52
N ALA A 100 12.99 -11.71 3.17
CA ALA A 100 13.79 -12.74 3.83
C ALA A 100 13.01 -13.40 4.98
N MET A 101 12.29 -12.62 5.78
CA MET A 101 11.38 -13.13 6.81
C MET A 101 10.31 -14.04 6.22
N TYR A 102 9.70 -13.63 5.10
CA TYR A 102 8.64 -14.41 4.45
C TYR A 102 9.15 -15.71 3.81
N HIS A 103 10.16 -15.63 2.93
CA HIS A 103 10.61 -16.77 2.14
C HIS A 103 11.59 -17.69 2.89
N TYR A 104 12.63 -17.11 3.50
CA TYR A 104 13.68 -17.90 4.14
C TYR A 104 13.24 -18.36 5.53
N PHE A 105 12.94 -17.43 6.42
CA PHE A 105 12.58 -17.80 7.78
C PHE A 105 11.18 -18.41 7.88
N GLY A 106 10.21 -17.88 7.13
CA GLY A 106 8.83 -18.37 7.08
C GLY A 106 8.72 -19.73 6.42
N PHE A 107 8.91 -19.80 5.10
CA PHE A 107 8.73 -21.05 4.35
C PHE A 107 9.87 -22.06 4.55
N GLN A 108 11.13 -21.64 4.40
CA GLN A 108 12.25 -22.60 4.41
C GLN A 108 12.59 -23.10 5.81
N LEU A 109 12.52 -22.25 6.84
CA LEU A 109 12.77 -22.64 8.24
C LEU A 109 11.50 -22.96 9.03
N GLY A 110 10.32 -22.90 8.41
CA GLY A 110 9.05 -23.33 9.00
C GLY A 110 8.47 -22.39 10.07
N ARG A 111 8.82 -21.10 10.08
CA ARG A 111 8.16 -20.10 10.94
C ARG A 111 6.81 -19.69 10.36
N GLU A 112 5.82 -20.58 10.48
CA GLU A 112 4.49 -20.43 9.89
C GLU A 112 3.85 -19.04 10.07
N PRO A 113 3.92 -18.37 11.25
CA PRO A 113 3.33 -17.04 11.44
C PRO A 113 3.88 -15.92 10.54
N TRP A 114 5.01 -16.16 9.88
CA TRP A 114 5.67 -15.21 8.98
C TRP A 114 5.26 -15.43 7.52
N THR A 115 4.63 -16.56 7.21
CA THR A 115 4.19 -16.92 5.84
C THR A 115 2.83 -16.33 5.45
N HIS A 116 2.17 -15.60 6.35
CA HIS A 116 0.91 -14.94 6.06
C HIS A 116 1.07 -13.78 5.05
N HIS A 117 0.04 -13.58 4.23
CA HIS A 117 0.05 -12.61 3.12
C HIS A 117 0.31 -11.16 3.53
N HIS A 118 0.01 -10.77 4.77
CA HIS A 118 0.31 -9.41 5.24
C HIS A 118 1.81 -9.14 5.41
N THR A 119 2.61 -10.17 5.70
CA THR A 119 4.09 -10.06 5.71
C THR A 119 4.58 -9.68 4.32
N TYR A 120 4.10 -10.41 3.30
CA TYR A 120 4.45 -10.16 1.91
C TYR A 120 3.99 -8.78 1.45
N LEU A 121 2.75 -8.39 1.78
CA LEU A 121 2.19 -7.08 1.47
C LEU A 121 3.05 -5.95 2.05
N LEU A 122 3.41 -6.01 3.33
CA LEU A 122 4.24 -5.00 4.00
C LEU A 122 5.64 -4.91 3.37
N ALA A 123 6.25 -6.06 3.07
CA ALA A 123 7.55 -6.13 2.42
C ALA A 123 7.53 -5.48 1.03
N VAL A 124 6.55 -5.83 0.19
CA VAL A 124 6.45 -5.26 -1.17
C VAL A 124 6.07 -3.78 -1.12
N SER A 125 5.21 -3.36 -0.20
CA SER A 125 4.90 -1.94 0.01
C SER A 125 6.13 -1.12 0.41
N ALA A 126 7.04 -1.67 1.21
CA ALA A 126 8.31 -1.03 1.51
C ALA A 126 9.24 -0.96 0.28
N LEU A 127 9.21 -1.95 -0.62
CA LEU A 127 9.93 -1.84 -1.89
C LEU A 127 9.33 -0.77 -2.81
N LEU A 128 8.00 -0.70 -2.91
CA LEU A 128 7.32 0.28 -3.75
C LEU A 128 7.48 1.71 -3.24
N ILE A 129 7.54 1.94 -1.92
CA ILE A 129 7.78 3.28 -1.37
C ILE A 129 9.21 3.78 -1.68
N ALA A 130 10.16 2.90 -2.01
CA ALA A 130 11.47 3.32 -2.49
C ALA A 130 11.39 4.02 -3.87
N LEU A 131 10.35 3.74 -4.65
CA LEU A 131 10.09 4.33 -5.97
C LEU A 131 9.36 5.68 -5.89
N THR A 132 9.07 6.19 -4.69
CA THR A 132 8.46 7.51 -4.48
C THR A 132 9.51 8.52 -3.99
N PRO A 133 9.21 9.82 -3.95
CA PRO A 133 10.03 10.81 -3.24
C PRO A 133 9.85 10.73 -1.70
N CYS A 134 9.84 9.55 -1.09
CA CYS A 134 9.53 9.35 0.34
C CYS A 134 10.50 10.01 1.33
N GLY A 135 11.67 10.44 0.85
CA GLY A 135 12.65 11.22 1.61
C GLY A 135 12.59 12.73 1.37
N ALA A 136 11.67 13.24 0.55
CA ALA A 136 11.60 14.67 0.24
C ALA A 136 10.77 15.48 1.26
N SER A 137 9.91 14.84 2.07
CA SER A 137 9.17 15.45 3.19
C SER A 137 9.31 14.60 4.47
N TYR A 138 9.20 15.26 5.63
CA TYR A 138 9.19 14.65 6.98
C TYR A 138 10.30 13.63 7.24
N SER A 139 11.51 13.88 6.76
CA SER A 139 12.64 12.96 6.80
C SER A 139 13.92 13.67 7.26
N LEU A 140 14.87 12.89 7.78
CA LEU A 140 16.21 13.38 8.06
C LEU A 140 16.93 13.80 6.76
N ASP A 141 16.72 13.08 5.65
CA ASP A 141 17.26 13.44 4.33
C ASP A 141 16.86 14.87 3.94
N ARG A 142 15.58 15.22 4.12
CA ARG A 142 15.04 16.55 3.85
C ARG A 142 15.68 17.59 4.75
N TYR A 143 15.73 17.33 6.05
CA TYR A 143 16.34 18.24 7.01
C TYR A 143 17.79 18.57 6.64
N LEU A 144 18.60 17.54 6.35
CA LEU A 144 19.99 17.72 5.93
C LEU A 144 20.12 18.47 4.61
N ALA A 145 19.22 18.21 3.64
CA ALA A 145 19.22 18.90 2.36
C ALA A 145 18.87 20.40 2.49
N VAL A 146 17.89 20.74 3.33
CA VAL A 146 17.51 22.13 3.63
C VAL A 146 18.65 22.85 4.34
N MET A 147 19.22 22.26 5.40
CA MET A 147 20.38 22.86 6.10
C MET A 147 21.55 23.12 5.15
N ARG A 148 21.80 22.21 4.19
CA ARG A 148 22.86 22.39 3.20
C ARG A 148 22.53 23.55 2.25
N ALA A 149 21.28 23.65 1.77
CA ALA A 149 20.85 24.75 0.91
C ALA A 149 20.98 26.10 1.62
N GLU A 150 20.55 26.21 2.88
CA GLU A 150 20.69 27.41 3.70
C GLU A 150 22.14 27.85 3.85
N ARG A 151 23.06 26.92 4.15
CA ARG A 151 24.50 27.22 4.25
C ARG A 151 25.10 27.71 2.92
N MET A 152 24.53 27.31 1.79
CA MET A 152 24.95 27.72 0.45
C MET A 152 24.20 28.96 -0.06
N GLY A 153 23.27 29.53 0.72
CA GLY A 153 22.43 30.65 0.28
C GLY A 153 21.48 30.28 -0.86
N LEU A 154 21.14 29.01 -1.02
CA LEU A 154 20.23 28.50 -2.06
C LEU A 154 18.81 28.32 -1.50
N PRO A 155 17.77 28.39 -2.35
CA PRO A 155 16.41 28.06 -1.92
C PRO A 155 16.32 26.60 -1.45
N PRO A 156 15.44 26.29 -0.48
CA PRO A 156 15.23 24.91 -0.04
C PRO A 156 14.73 24.06 -1.22
N PRO A 157 15.12 22.77 -1.33
CA PRO A 157 14.64 21.91 -2.40
C PRO A 157 13.11 21.80 -2.42
N ALA A 158 12.49 21.42 -3.53
CA ALA A 158 11.04 21.23 -3.57
C ALA A 158 10.60 19.97 -2.80
N GLU A 159 9.41 20.00 -2.18
CA GLU A 159 8.76 18.83 -1.56
C GLU A 159 7.90 18.06 -2.57
N ARG A 160 8.38 17.93 -3.81
CA ARG A 160 7.65 17.31 -4.91
C ARG A 160 8.48 16.21 -5.57
N GLY A 161 7.81 15.33 -6.29
CA GLY A 161 8.48 14.37 -7.17
C GLY A 161 7.51 13.43 -7.87
N ASN A 162 8.09 12.50 -8.63
CA ASN A 162 7.37 11.57 -9.48
C ASN A 162 6.35 10.69 -8.70
N LEU A 163 5.16 10.51 -9.28
CA LEU A 163 4.03 9.80 -8.68
C LEU A 163 3.91 8.30 -9.03
N LEU A 164 4.83 7.75 -9.83
CA LEU A 164 4.79 6.36 -10.30
C LEU A 164 4.74 5.36 -9.14
N GLY A 165 5.59 5.54 -8.11
CA GLY A 165 5.60 4.62 -6.96
C GLY A 165 4.25 4.58 -6.23
N LEU A 166 3.57 5.72 -6.05
CA LEU A 166 2.23 5.77 -5.46
C LEU A 166 1.21 5.04 -6.35
N ARG A 167 1.34 5.15 -7.68
CA ARG A 167 0.46 4.45 -8.61
C ARG A 167 0.70 2.94 -8.63
N LEU A 168 1.95 2.50 -8.47
CA LEU A 168 2.25 1.08 -8.30
C LEU A 168 1.64 0.54 -7.01
N ILE A 169 1.63 1.32 -5.93
CA ILE A 169 0.89 0.95 -4.70
C ILE A 169 -0.62 0.83 -4.99
N VAL A 170 -1.20 1.77 -5.74
CA VAL A 170 -2.61 1.68 -6.17
C VAL A 170 -2.88 0.41 -6.99
N VAL A 171 -2.00 0.07 -7.94
CA VAL A 171 -2.10 -1.17 -8.73
C VAL A 171 -2.01 -2.40 -7.82
N GLN A 172 -1.04 -2.44 -6.90
CA GLN A 172 -0.89 -3.52 -5.92
C GLN A 172 -2.18 -3.74 -5.12
N LEU A 173 -2.78 -2.67 -4.57
CA LEU A 173 -4.04 -2.77 -3.83
C LEU A 173 -5.19 -3.27 -4.71
N SER A 174 -5.26 -2.80 -5.96
CA SER A 174 -6.32 -3.20 -6.89
C SER A 174 -6.22 -4.68 -7.25
N VAL A 175 -5.00 -5.16 -7.52
CA VAL A 175 -4.70 -6.58 -7.77
C VAL A 175 -5.02 -7.42 -6.55
N LEU A 176 -4.63 -6.95 -5.35
CA LEU A 176 -4.92 -7.65 -4.11
C LEU A 176 -6.42 -7.80 -3.89
N TYR A 177 -7.20 -6.72 -4.05
CA TYR A 177 -8.66 -6.80 -3.92
C TYR A 177 -9.28 -7.71 -4.96
N PHE A 178 -8.81 -7.67 -6.20
CA PHE A 178 -9.32 -8.53 -7.26
C PHE A 178 -9.12 -10.01 -6.94
N PHE A 179 -7.89 -10.42 -6.60
CA PHE A 179 -7.62 -11.82 -6.29
C PHE A 179 -8.26 -12.26 -4.97
N ALA A 180 -8.39 -11.36 -3.98
CA ALA A 180 -9.12 -11.63 -2.75
C ALA A 180 -10.62 -11.89 -3.00
N ALA A 181 -11.26 -11.11 -3.89
CA ALA A 181 -12.64 -11.30 -4.29
C ALA A 181 -12.83 -12.57 -5.13
N PHE A 182 -11.88 -12.82 -6.04
CA PHE A 182 -11.89 -13.98 -6.92
C PHE A 182 -11.79 -15.28 -6.13
N ASP A 183 -10.86 -15.38 -5.18
CA ASP A 183 -10.73 -16.54 -4.29
C ASP A 183 -12.03 -16.79 -3.49
N LYS A 184 -12.67 -15.71 -3.03
CA LYS A 184 -13.94 -15.75 -2.30
C LYS A 184 -15.18 -15.95 -3.17
N SER A 185 -15.04 -16.00 -4.49
CA SER A 185 -16.19 -16.24 -5.39
C SER A 185 -16.58 -17.72 -5.46
N GLY A 186 -15.77 -18.62 -4.92
CA GLY A 186 -16.08 -20.04 -4.82
C GLY A 186 -17.26 -20.34 -3.89
N TYR A 187 -17.97 -21.44 -4.16
CA TYR A 187 -19.18 -21.85 -3.43
C TYR A 187 -18.99 -21.95 -1.91
N ALA A 188 -17.81 -22.42 -1.46
CA ALA A 188 -17.52 -22.55 -0.03
C ALA A 188 -17.62 -21.21 0.72
N PHE A 189 -17.22 -20.11 0.08
CA PHE A 189 -17.35 -18.78 0.66
C PHE A 189 -18.75 -18.22 0.39
N SER A 190 -19.19 -18.20 -0.88
CA SER A 190 -20.46 -17.57 -1.30
C SER A 190 -21.73 -18.16 -0.67
N SER A 191 -21.70 -19.43 -0.23
CA SER A 191 -22.77 -20.05 0.58
C SER A 191 -22.85 -19.55 2.03
N GLY A 192 -21.94 -18.67 2.47
CA GLY A 192 -21.85 -18.22 3.86
C GLY A 192 -21.13 -19.18 4.80
N ALA A 193 -20.87 -20.43 4.39
CA ALA A 193 -20.29 -21.45 5.26
C ALA A 193 -18.92 -21.04 5.85
N ARG A 194 -18.07 -20.33 5.09
CA ARG A 194 -16.80 -19.79 5.60
C ARG A 194 -16.98 -18.68 6.64
N ILE A 195 -17.95 -17.79 6.44
CA ILE A 195 -18.27 -16.72 7.39
C ILE A 195 -18.79 -17.32 8.69
N GLU A 196 -19.66 -18.31 8.60
CA GLU A 196 -20.20 -19.05 9.74
C GLU A 196 -19.09 -19.80 10.48
N ALA A 197 -18.20 -20.51 9.78
CA ALA A 197 -17.07 -21.20 10.39
C ALA A 197 -16.13 -20.24 11.13
N ILE A 198 -15.86 -19.05 10.57
CA ILE A 198 -15.08 -18.00 11.23
C ILE A 198 -15.80 -17.53 12.51
N PHE A 199 -17.10 -17.28 12.43
CA PHE A 199 -17.89 -16.86 13.60
C PHE A 199 -17.86 -17.91 14.72
N LEU A 200 -18.08 -19.19 14.37
CA LEU A 200 -18.02 -20.29 15.32
C LEU A 200 -16.64 -20.37 15.99
N TRP A 201 -15.58 -20.37 15.18
CA TRP A 201 -14.21 -20.51 15.65
C TRP A 201 -13.80 -19.43 16.65
N TYR A 202 -14.15 -18.16 16.41
CA TYR A 202 -13.70 -17.06 17.25
C TYR A 202 -14.68 -16.65 18.35
N TYR A 203 -15.98 -16.96 18.24
CA TYR A 203 -17.00 -16.39 19.14
C TYR A 203 -17.95 -17.38 19.79
N ALA A 204 -18.25 -18.52 19.15
CA ALA A 204 -19.23 -19.47 19.67
C ALA A 204 -18.59 -20.77 20.22
N GLY A 205 -17.34 -21.06 19.85
CA GLY A 205 -16.66 -22.29 20.25
C GLY A 205 -17.24 -23.52 19.56
N SER A 206 -17.41 -24.61 20.32
CA SER A 206 -17.93 -25.89 19.82
C SER A 206 -19.45 -25.92 19.65
N ASP A 207 -20.17 -25.03 20.35
CA ASP A 207 -21.62 -25.08 20.41
C ASP A 207 -22.22 -24.26 19.27
N TYR A 208 -23.05 -24.91 18.46
CA TYR A 208 -23.71 -24.23 17.36
C TYR A 208 -24.74 -23.23 17.90
N PRO A 209 -24.63 -21.93 17.58
CA PRO A 209 -25.55 -20.91 18.09
C PRO A 209 -26.96 -21.18 17.58
N ALA A 210 -27.93 -21.24 18.50
CA ALA A 210 -29.35 -21.29 18.16
C ALA A 210 -29.89 -19.92 17.71
N ILE A 211 -29.17 -19.22 16.83
CA ILE A 211 -29.55 -17.92 16.29
C ILE A 211 -30.38 -18.16 15.02
N PRO A 212 -31.69 -17.86 15.02
CA PRO A 212 -32.52 -18.07 13.85
C PRO A 212 -32.01 -17.25 12.65
N GLY A 213 -31.80 -17.91 11.51
CA GLY A 213 -31.37 -17.25 10.27
C GLY A 213 -29.87 -16.95 10.17
N LEU A 214 -29.03 -17.46 11.08
CA LEU A 214 -27.58 -17.24 11.04
C LEU A 214 -26.94 -17.57 9.69
N ALA A 215 -27.26 -18.74 9.11
CA ALA A 215 -26.73 -19.17 7.81
C ALA A 215 -27.13 -18.22 6.66
N TRP A 216 -28.37 -17.70 6.68
CA TRP A 216 -28.82 -16.75 5.68
C TRP A 216 -28.10 -15.41 5.81
N LEU A 217 -27.92 -14.92 7.05
CA LEU A 217 -27.13 -13.72 7.33
C LEU A 217 -25.68 -13.89 6.87
N ALA A 218 -25.05 -15.04 7.17
CA ALA A 218 -23.69 -15.36 6.75
C ALA A 218 -23.55 -15.38 5.22
N THR A 219 -24.56 -15.90 4.51
CA THR A 219 -24.63 -15.86 3.04
C THR A 219 -24.67 -14.42 2.53
N LEU A 220 -25.55 -13.58 3.08
CA LEU A 220 -25.64 -12.17 2.68
C LEU A 220 -24.35 -11.41 2.93
N VAL A 221 -23.74 -11.60 4.11
CA VAL A 221 -22.44 -11.00 4.45
C VAL A 221 -21.37 -11.45 3.47
N SER A 222 -21.30 -12.75 3.17
CA SER A 222 -20.37 -13.29 2.20
C SER A 222 -20.51 -12.61 0.82
N LEU A 223 -21.73 -12.56 0.28
CA LEU A 223 -21.99 -11.92 -1.01
C LEU A 223 -21.64 -10.43 -0.99
N ALA A 224 -21.96 -9.73 0.11
CA ALA A 224 -21.61 -8.33 0.29
C ALA A 224 -20.09 -8.10 0.32
N VAL A 225 -19.33 -8.98 0.98
CA VAL A 225 -17.85 -8.92 1.01
C VAL A 225 -17.28 -9.09 -0.40
N VAL A 226 -17.71 -10.11 -1.15
CA VAL A 226 -17.23 -10.34 -2.52
C VAL A 226 -17.57 -9.16 -3.43
N ALA A 227 -18.82 -8.68 -3.38
CA ALA A 227 -19.25 -7.54 -4.18
C ALA A 227 -18.46 -6.27 -3.83
N LEU A 228 -18.21 -6.03 -2.54
CA LEU A 228 -17.41 -4.89 -2.08
C LEU A 228 -15.96 -5.02 -2.55
N GLU A 229 -15.31 -6.17 -2.39
CA GLU A 229 -13.92 -6.36 -2.80
C GLU A 229 -13.74 -6.16 -4.32
N TYR A 230 -14.64 -6.70 -5.16
CA TYR A 230 -14.63 -6.38 -6.60
C TYR A 230 -14.85 -4.90 -6.87
N SER A 231 -15.78 -4.27 -6.15
CA SER A 231 -16.04 -2.84 -6.28
C SER A 231 -14.81 -2.01 -5.89
N LEU A 232 -14.06 -2.42 -4.86
CA LEU A 232 -12.82 -1.77 -4.46
C LEU A 232 -11.71 -1.97 -5.51
N ALA A 233 -11.55 -3.20 -6.02
CA ALA A 233 -10.55 -3.54 -7.02
C ALA A 233 -10.67 -2.67 -8.29
N PHE A 234 -11.90 -2.53 -8.80
CA PHE A 234 -12.14 -1.81 -10.05
C PHE A 234 -12.55 -0.35 -9.84
N GLY A 235 -13.21 -0.01 -8.74
CA GLY A 235 -13.78 1.33 -8.54
C GLY A 235 -12.87 2.29 -7.77
N LEU A 236 -12.07 1.81 -6.82
CA LEU A 236 -11.25 2.71 -5.98
C LEU A 236 -10.16 3.50 -6.75
N PRO A 237 -9.51 2.94 -7.80
CA PRO A 237 -8.55 3.68 -8.62
C PRO A 237 -9.15 4.93 -9.28
N PHE A 238 -10.42 4.89 -9.68
CA PHE A 238 -11.05 5.99 -10.41
C PHE A 238 -11.65 7.04 -9.48
N ARG A 239 -11.32 8.31 -9.73
CA ARG A 239 -11.72 9.45 -8.88
C ARG A 239 -13.24 9.56 -8.70
N ALA A 240 -14.02 9.29 -9.75
CA ALA A 240 -15.47 9.43 -9.74
C ALA A 240 -16.16 8.46 -8.76
N THR A 241 -15.67 7.22 -8.71
CA THR A 241 -16.22 6.13 -7.88
C THR A 241 -15.58 6.08 -6.49
N ARG A 242 -14.33 6.54 -6.36
CA ARG A 242 -13.56 6.50 -5.09
C ARG A 242 -14.31 7.07 -3.90
N ARG A 243 -14.99 8.22 -4.05
CA ARG A 243 -15.71 8.87 -2.94
C ARG A 243 -16.79 7.98 -2.31
N TYR A 244 -17.38 7.09 -3.11
CA TYR A 244 -18.42 6.17 -2.66
C TYR A 244 -17.87 4.89 -2.04
N LEU A 245 -16.63 4.52 -2.41
CA LEU A 245 -16.01 3.26 -2.02
C LEU A 245 -15.00 3.41 -0.87
N LEU A 246 -14.50 4.62 -0.65
CA LEU A 246 -13.54 4.90 0.42
C LEU A 246 -14.12 4.57 1.79
N LEU A 247 -15.29 5.11 2.15
CA LEU A 247 -15.91 4.87 3.45
C LEU A 247 -16.30 3.40 3.65
N PRO A 248 -16.97 2.71 2.71
CA PRO A 248 -17.20 1.27 2.82
C PRO A 248 -15.91 0.45 2.96
N GLY A 249 -14.87 0.78 2.20
CA GLY A 249 -13.57 0.09 2.31
C GLY A 249 -12.88 0.31 3.65
N LEU A 250 -12.91 1.53 4.20
CA LEU A 250 -12.40 1.84 5.53
C LEU A 250 -13.20 1.11 6.62
N ALA A 251 -14.54 1.13 6.52
CA ALA A 251 -15.42 0.43 7.46
C ALA A 251 -15.18 -1.09 7.42
N PHE A 252 -15.03 -1.67 6.24
CA PHE A 252 -14.71 -3.08 6.06
C PHE A 252 -13.40 -3.46 6.75
N HIS A 253 -12.34 -2.68 6.56
CA HIS A 253 -11.06 -2.91 7.25
C HIS A 253 -11.15 -2.69 8.76
N ALA A 254 -11.92 -1.70 9.22
CA ALA A 254 -12.13 -1.48 10.64
C ALA A 254 -12.89 -2.64 11.30
N ILE A 255 -13.92 -3.18 10.64
CA ILE A 255 -14.65 -4.36 11.12
C ILE A 255 -13.69 -5.54 11.22
N ILE A 256 -12.96 -5.87 10.13
CA ILE A 256 -11.99 -6.96 10.13
C ILE A 256 -10.93 -6.78 11.21
N TYR A 257 -10.42 -5.56 11.40
CA TYR A 257 -9.41 -5.26 12.41
C TYR A 257 -9.88 -5.60 13.83
N VAL A 258 -11.15 -5.32 14.14
CA VAL A 258 -11.73 -5.57 15.47
C VAL A 258 -12.20 -7.01 15.63
N THR A 259 -12.67 -7.64 14.55
CA THR A 259 -13.32 -8.96 14.66
C THR A 259 -12.42 -10.13 14.31
N LEU A 260 -11.34 -9.93 13.56
CA LEU A 260 -10.45 -11.00 13.11
C LEU A 260 -9.01 -10.71 13.55
N PRO A 261 -8.20 -11.74 13.87
CA PRO A 261 -6.80 -11.58 14.29
C PRO A 261 -5.86 -11.25 13.12
N VAL A 262 -6.27 -10.36 12.23
CA VAL A 262 -5.51 -9.90 11.03
C VAL A 262 -5.30 -8.38 11.06
N TYR A 263 -5.12 -7.82 12.25
CA TYR A 263 -5.04 -6.38 12.51
C TYR A 263 -4.00 -5.64 11.65
N THR A 264 -2.81 -6.21 11.47
CA THR A 264 -1.74 -5.58 10.64
C THR A 264 -2.08 -5.53 9.16
N PHE A 265 -2.85 -6.49 8.65
CA PHE A 265 -3.32 -6.46 7.26
C PHE A 265 -4.23 -5.26 7.04
N SER A 266 -5.28 -5.14 7.85
CA SER A 266 -6.25 -4.04 7.74
C SER A 266 -5.60 -2.67 7.94
N ALA A 267 -4.70 -2.53 8.91
CA ALA A 267 -3.96 -1.29 9.12
C ALA A 267 -3.06 -0.93 7.93
N THR A 268 -2.42 -1.93 7.31
CA THR A 268 -1.64 -1.73 6.08
C THR A 268 -2.53 -1.26 4.93
N MET A 269 -3.67 -1.90 4.70
CA MET A 269 -4.59 -1.52 3.62
C MET A 269 -5.08 -0.07 3.81
N VAL A 270 -5.48 0.30 5.03
CA VAL A 270 -5.92 1.67 5.36
C VAL A 270 -4.78 2.69 5.19
N LEU A 271 -3.56 2.37 5.61
CA LEU A 271 -2.41 3.26 5.40
C LEU A 271 -2.17 3.51 3.91
N LEU A 272 -2.18 2.44 3.11
CA LEU A 272 -1.92 2.52 1.67
C LEU A 272 -3.06 3.21 0.91
N TYR A 273 -4.23 3.42 1.52
CA TYR A 273 -5.27 4.27 0.91
C TYR A 273 -4.82 5.71 0.70
N LEU A 274 -3.80 6.19 1.43
CA LEU A 274 -3.16 7.47 1.16
C LEU A 274 -2.67 7.60 -0.30
N ALA A 275 -2.30 6.49 -0.94
CA ALA A 275 -1.86 6.48 -2.33
C ALA A 275 -3.00 6.72 -3.33
N TYR A 276 -4.27 6.50 -2.95
CA TYR A 276 -5.39 6.84 -3.81
C TYR A 276 -5.59 8.36 -3.87
N PHE A 277 -5.39 9.09 -2.78
CA PHE A 277 -5.65 10.54 -2.77
C PHE A 277 -4.71 11.29 -3.70
N ASP A 278 -5.21 12.42 -4.21
CA ASP A 278 -4.36 13.37 -4.92
C ASP A 278 -3.32 13.91 -3.95
N ALA A 279 -2.04 13.78 -4.30
CA ALA A 279 -0.93 14.16 -3.45
C ALA A 279 -0.98 15.66 -3.05
N ASP A 280 -1.39 16.53 -3.98
CA ASP A 280 -1.51 17.97 -3.73
C ASP A 280 -2.77 18.28 -2.90
N ALA A 281 -3.84 17.49 -3.04
CA ALA A 281 -4.99 17.63 -2.14
C ALA A 281 -4.64 17.26 -0.69
N VAL A 282 -3.83 16.21 -0.47
CA VAL A 282 -3.33 15.86 0.87
C VAL A 282 -2.46 16.99 1.41
N ASP A 283 -1.59 17.56 0.58
CA ASP A 283 -0.75 18.69 0.95
C ASP A 283 -1.57 19.90 1.41
N ARG A 284 -2.58 20.31 0.63
CA ARG A 284 -3.48 21.41 1.00
C ARG A 284 -4.18 21.20 2.34
N VAL A 285 -4.61 19.96 2.62
CA VAL A 285 -5.22 19.62 3.92
C VAL A 285 -4.19 19.77 5.05
N ILE A 286 -2.97 19.28 4.86
CA ILE A 286 -1.91 19.40 5.87
C ILE A 286 -1.54 20.86 6.10
N ALA A 287 -1.35 21.66 5.03
CA ALA A 287 -1.06 23.08 5.13
C ALA A 287 -2.14 23.82 5.93
N ARG A 288 -3.42 23.55 5.64
CA ARG A 288 -4.55 24.10 6.39
C ARG A 288 -4.52 23.72 7.87
N LEU A 289 -4.21 22.46 8.20
CA LEU A 289 -4.09 22.00 9.59
C LEU A 289 -2.91 22.65 10.33
N GLN A 290 -1.85 23.00 9.60
CA GLN A 290 -0.67 23.70 10.14
C GLN A 290 -0.88 25.22 10.26
N GLY A 291 -2.04 25.75 9.89
CA GLY A 291 -2.30 27.19 9.88
C GLY A 291 -1.56 27.95 8.78
N ILE A 292 -0.96 27.23 7.82
CA ILE A 292 -0.37 27.82 6.62
C ILE A 292 -1.55 28.04 5.67
N GLY A 293 -2.03 29.28 5.54
CA GLY A 293 -3.12 29.63 4.64
C GLY A 293 -2.84 29.19 3.19
N PRO A 294 -3.86 29.19 2.30
CA PRO A 294 -3.62 28.92 0.89
C PRO A 294 -2.52 29.84 0.39
N THR A 295 -1.43 29.27 -0.14
CA THR A 295 -0.34 30.05 -0.73
C THR A 295 -0.95 30.92 -1.82
N ALA A 296 -0.85 32.25 -1.66
CA ALA A 296 -1.33 33.23 -2.62
C ALA A 296 -0.77 32.93 -4.01
N GLY A 297 -1.56 32.25 -4.85
CA GLY A 297 -1.12 31.73 -6.15
C GLY A 297 -2.09 30.74 -6.80
N GLU A 298 -3.01 30.11 -6.04
CA GLU A 298 -3.99 29.16 -6.60
C GLU A 298 -5.35 29.78 -7.00
N GLU A 299 -5.56 31.10 -6.88
CA GLU A 299 -6.83 31.74 -7.30
C GLU A 299 -6.98 31.92 -8.82
N THR A 300 -6.02 31.49 -9.63
CA THR A 300 -6.10 31.59 -11.09
C THR A 300 -5.65 30.30 -11.79
N SER A 301 -6.48 29.25 -11.76
CA SER A 301 -6.51 28.19 -12.78
C SER A 301 -7.81 27.41 -12.76
#